data_AF-A0A970IGM7-F1
#
_entry.id   AF-A0A970IGM7-F1
#
_cell.length_a   1.000
_cell.length_b   1.000
_cell.length_c   1.000
_cell.angle_alpha   90.00
_cell.angle_beta   90.00
_cell.angle_gamma   90.00
#
_symmetry.space_group_name_H-M   'P 1'
#
loop_
_entity.id
_entity.type
_entity.pdbx_description
1 polymer ?
#
loop_
_entity_poly.entity_id
_entity_poly.type
_entity_poly.pdbx_seq_one_letter_code
_entity_poly.pdbx_strand_id
1 'polypeptide(L)'
;MKKEYMQVFSIEGETMLEVLFSDSEKGLIKAAKKYNIKNMPGEVVGYIEKKTTKAESEKHFEEKAVGGNHQDIVNIGFLLDIGDISGEIDGNERQNVFRKVWGRFGFDNKEQEQFFQDQRKDMEKLLSAAKDGIPIRIWKSSAPYSACGFYYVCHLLRNIDCNISVVSLPEYYPISENETVEYSHWGEVDAGKFYQFLPFEKQLTNIEKRIISDRWHGLMEENAPLRAIINRCKKYNKVVNFCDTAH
;
A
#
# COMPACT_ATOMS: atom_id res chain seq x y z
N MET A 1 30.58 46.20 -1.50
CA MET A 1 30.58 44.78 -1.93
C MET A 1 29.47 44.07 -1.17
N LYS A 2 28.38 43.68 -1.86
CA LYS A 2 27.24 42.97 -1.28
C LYS A 2 27.66 41.51 -1.05
N LYS A 3 27.54 41.01 0.18
CA LYS A 3 27.57 39.57 0.46
C LYS A 3 26.15 39.04 0.26
N GLU A 4 25.96 38.24 -0.77
CA GLU A 4 24.74 37.48 -0.98
C GLU A 4 24.57 36.47 0.14
N TYR A 5 23.41 36.54 0.81
CA TYR A 5 22.96 35.52 1.72
C TYR A 5 22.46 34.34 0.88
N MET A 6 23.20 33.24 0.91
CA MET A 6 22.75 31.95 0.42
C MET A 6 21.63 31.48 1.35
N GLN A 7 20.39 31.67 0.93
CA GLN A 7 19.20 31.19 1.62
C GLN A 7 19.23 29.65 1.57
N VAL A 8 19.60 29.03 2.68
CA VAL A 8 19.45 27.58 2.85
C VAL A 8 17.95 27.31 2.86
N PHE A 9 17.42 26.82 1.74
CA PHE A 9 16.08 26.26 1.70
C PHE A 9 16.10 25.00 2.57
N SER A 10 15.59 25.12 3.79
CA SER A 10 15.09 23.98 4.54
C SER A 10 13.97 23.36 3.69
N ILE A 11 14.19 22.16 3.17
CA ILE A 11 13.10 21.34 2.63
C ILE A 11 12.30 20.90 3.86
N GLU A 12 11.35 21.73 4.30
CA GLU A 12 10.25 21.24 5.13
C GLU A 12 9.61 20.13 4.31
N GLY A 13 9.89 18.87 4.68
CA GLY A 13 9.33 17.72 3.98
C GLY A 13 7.82 17.86 4.01
N GLU A 14 7.20 17.99 2.83
CA GLU A 14 5.76 18.11 2.71
C GLU A 14 5.10 16.98 3.51
N THR A 15 4.26 17.36 4.47
CA THR A 15 3.56 16.41 5.33
C THR A 15 2.59 15.63 4.45
N MET A 16 2.77 14.32 4.36
CA MET A 16 1.98 13.46 3.49
C MET A 16 1.77 12.10 4.14
N LEU A 17 0.54 11.63 4.10
CA LEU A 17 0.14 10.35 4.65
C LEU A 17 0.27 9.25 3.60
N GLU A 18 1.10 8.25 3.87
CA GLU A 18 1.20 7.05 3.04
C GLU A 18 0.16 6.02 3.46
N VAL A 19 -0.57 5.46 2.49
CA VAL A 19 -1.58 4.42 2.71
C VAL A 19 -1.17 3.14 1.98
N LEU A 20 -1.15 2.05 2.73
CA LEU A 20 -0.79 0.70 2.27
C LEU A 20 -1.83 -0.31 2.73
N PHE A 21 -1.74 -1.55 2.25
CA PHE A 21 -2.79 -2.56 2.44
C PHE A 21 -2.29 -3.87 3.05
N SER A 22 -1.04 -3.90 3.54
CA SER A 22 -0.51 -4.98 4.36
C SER A 22 0.57 -4.46 5.33
N ASP A 23 0.78 -5.18 6.43
CA ASP A 23 1.79 -4.81 7.44
C ASP A 23 3.21 -4.93 6.89
N SER A 24 3.45 -5.91 6.01
CA SER A 24 4.73 -6.09 5.34
C SER A 24 5.09 -4.86 4.50
N GLU A 25 4.15 -4.40 3.66
CA GLU A 25 4.35 -3.22 2.83
C GLU A 25 4.53 -1.96 3.70
N LYS A 26 3.73 -1.80 4.77
CA LYS A 26 3.89 -0.69 5.74
C LYS A 26 5.29 -0.67 6.34
N GLY A 27 5.84 -1.84 6.68
CA GLY A 27 7.22 -2.00 7.14
C GLY A 27 8.25 -1.55 6.11
N LEU A 28 8.06 -1.93 4.85
CA LEU A 28 8.96 -1.55 3.74
C LEU A 28 8.95 -0.05 3.46
N ILE A 29 7.78 0.61 3.39
CA ILE A 29 7.72 2.08 3.23
C ILE A 29 8.36 2.78 4.43
N LYS A 30 8.15 2.26 5.64
CA LYS A 30 8.79 2.83 6.84
C LYS A 30 10.31 2.74 6.75
N ALA A 31 10.85 1.63 6.23
CA ALA A 31 12.27 1.48 5.94
C ALA A 31 12.73 2.42 4.80
N ALA A 32 11.95 2.53 3.73
CA ALA A 32 12.23 3.39 2.57
C ALA A 32 12.28 4.87 2.94
N LYS A 33 11.44 5.34 3.88
CA LYS A 33 11.50 6.71 4.41
C LYS A 33 12.73 6.97 5.29
N LYS A 34 13.23 5.94 5.98
CA LYS A 34 14.45 6.02 6.79
C LYS A 34 15.72 5.76 5.98
N TYR A 35 15.60 5.47 4.69
CA TYR A 35 16.72 5.06 3.85
C TYR A 35 17.76 6.17 3.79
N ASN A 36 18.93 5.93 4.39
CA ASN A 36 20.08 6.82 4.29
C ASN A 36 21.28 5.97 3.88
N ILE A 37 21.77 6.19 2.66
CA ILE A 37 22.91 5.47 2.07
C ILE A 37 24.13 5.45 3.02
N LYS A 38 24.25 6.44 3.92
CA LYS A 38 25.39 6.56 4.84
C LYS A 38 25.34 5.69 6.10
N ASN A 39 24.21 5.06 6.45
CA ASN A 39 23.98 4.47 7.78
C ASN A 39 23.54 2.99 7.82
N MET A 40 23.68 2.19 6.76
CA MET A 40 23.44 0.74 6.91
C MET A 40 24.70 0.00 7.42
N PRO A 41 24.61 -0.71 8.57
CA PRO A 41 25.31 -1.98 8.70
C PRO A 41 24.62 -2.96 7.75
N GLY A 42 25.36 -3.48 6.79
CA GLY A 42 24.81 -4.44 5.83
C GLY A 42 24.38 -5.71 6.54
N GLU A 43 23.07 -5.96 6.65
CA GLU A 43 22.45 -7.28 6.83
C GLU A 43 20.94 -7.13 7.08
N VAL A 44 20.13 -7.34 6.03
CA VAL A 44 18.98 -8.24 6.10
C VAL A 44 18.91 -8.95 4.75
N VAL A 45 19.50 -10.15 4.70
CA VAL A 45 19.43 -11.07 3.56
C VAL A 45 18.36 -12.12 3.86
N GLY A 46 17.25 -12.08 3.12
CA GLY A 46 16.34 -13.21 2.98
C GLY A 46 16.76 -14.08 1.79
N TYR A 47 17.27 -15.28 2.11
CA TYR A 47 17.47 -16.52 1.31
C TYR A 47 16.71 -16.61 -0.05
N ILE A 48 17.22 -17.03 -1.23
CA ILE A 48 18.40 -17.81 -1.67
C ILE A 48 18.83 -17.35 -3.09
N GLU A 49 20.16 -17.37 -3.30
CA GLU A 49 20.93 -17.53 -4.55
C GLU A 49 21.64 -16.33 -5.23
N LYS A 50 22.97 -16.53 -5.32
CA LYS A 50 24.07 -15.73 -5.87
C LYS A 50 24.46 -14.44 -5.14
N LYS A 51 25.62 -14.54 -4.45
CA LYS A 51 26.52 -13.41 -4.17
C LYS A 51 26.94 -12.77 -5.50
N THR A 52 26.25 -11.72 -5.89
CA THR A 52 26.73 -10.75 -6.88
C THR A 52 27.89 -9.99 -6.24
N THR A 53 29.03 -9.95 -6.93
CA THR A 53 30.21 -9.22 -6.42
C THR A 53 29.97 -7.72 -6.54
N LYS A 54 30.54 -6.96 -5.60
CA LYS A 54 30.37 -5.51 -5.42
C LYS A 54 30.57 -4.65 -6.69
N ALA A 55 31.23 -5.19 -7.72
CA ALA A 55 31.48 -4.53 -8.99
C ALA A 55 30.33 -4.66 -10.02
N GLU A 56 29.40 -5.62 -9.84
CA GLU A 56 28.25 -5.81 -10.75
C GLU A 56 27.02 -4.98 -10.30
N SER A 57 26.95 -4.56 -9.03
CA SER A 57 25.86 -3.76 -8.47
C SER A 57 25.95 -2.25 -8.73
N GLU A 58 27.10 -1.75 -9.19
CA GLU A 58 27.36 -0.30 -9.29
C GLU A 58 26.86 0.32 -10.60
N LYS A 59 26.23 -0.44 -11.51
CA LYS A 59 25.88 0.10 -12.84
C LYS A 59 24.46 0.63 -13.06
N HIS A 60 23.44 0.40 -12.22
CA HIS A 60 22.10 0.89 -12.59
C HIS A 60 21.11 1.35 -11.51
N PHE A 61 21.40 1.35 -10.21
CA PHE A 61 20.42 1.80 -9.23
C PHE A 61 21.03 2.74 -8.20
N GLU A 62 20.71 4.02 -8.33
CA GLU A 62 20.74 4.89 -7.15
C GLU A 62 19.71 4.35 -6.16
N GLU A 63 20.00 4.41 -4.86
CA GLU A 63 19.03 4.04 -3.83
C GLU A 63 18.75 5.28 -3.00
N LYS A 64 17.51 5.76 -2.98
CA LYS A 64 17.15 7.04 -2.37
C LYS A 64 15.95 6.89 -1.45
N ALA A 65 15.92 7.73 -0.41
CA ALA A 65 14.77 7.83 0.47
C ALA A 65 13.54 8.30 -0.30
N VAL A 66 12.37 7.77 0.06
CA VAL A 66 11.08 8.26 -0.45
C VAL A 66 10.72 9.64 0.12
N GLY A 67 11.37 10.05 1.22
CA GLY A 67 11.10 11.32 1.90
C GLY A 67 9.86 11.29 2.81
N GLY A 68 9.66 12.36 3.58
CA GLY A 68 8.55 12.50 4.54
C GLY A 68 8.77 11.77 5.88
N ASN A 69 7.80 11.87 6.79
CA ASN A 69 7.90 11.33 8.14
C ASN A 69 7.52 9.83 8.19
N HIS A 70 8.35 9.02 8.84
CA HIS A 70 8.14 7.58 9.02
C HIS A 70 6.97 7.22 9.96
N GLN A 71 6.38 8.20 10.64
CA GLN A 71 5.16 8.04 11.42
C GLN A 71 3.89 8.26 10.58
N ASP A 72 3.99 8.88 9.41
CA ASP A 72 2.85 9.22 8.55
C ASP A 72 2.59 8.12 7.53
N ILE A 73 2.36 6.92 8.08
CA ILE A 73 2.08 5.70 7.34
C ILE A 73 0.95 4.94 8.05
N VAL A 74 -0.10 4.60 7.32
CA VAL A 74 -1.22 3.78 7.79
C VAL A 74 -1.35 2.52 6.95
N ASN A 75 -1.76 1.42 7.59
CA ASN A 75 -2.13 0.17 6.93
C ASN A 75 -3.65 0.03 7.02
N ILE A 76 -4.32 -0.05 5.87
CA ILE A 76 -5.75 -0.32 5.73
C ILE A 76 -5.89 -1.77 5.24
N GLY A 77 -5.22 -2.68 5.95
CA GLY A 77 -4.99 -4.06 5.55
C GLY A 77 -5.92 -5.01 6.28
N PHE A 78 -7.15 -5.11 5.81
CA PHE A 78 -8.24 -5.86 6.45
C PHE A 78 -8.57 -7.19 5.78
N LEU A 79 -7.66 -7.72 4.95
CA LEU A 79 -7.92 -8.92 4.11
C LEU A 79 -9.27 -8.83 3.39
N LEU A 80 -9.57 -7.66 2.81
CA LEU A 80 -10.88 -7.35 2.22
C LEU A 80 -11.21 -8.21 1.00
N ASP A 81 -10.20 -8.86 0.44
CA ASP A 81 -10.31 -9.88 -0.58
C ASP A 81 -10.84 -11.22 -0.08
N ILE A 82 -10.95 -11.42 1.24
CA ILE A 82 -11.38 -12.68 1.86
C ILE A 82 -12.60 -12.44 2.75
N GLY A 83 -13.63 -13.25 2.53
CA GLY A 83 -14.80 -13.37 3.40
C GLY A 83 -15.69 -12.12 3.46
N ASP A 84 -16.46 -12.02 4.55
CA ASP A 84 -17.57 -11.07 4.71
C ASP A 84 -17.11 -9.62 4.88
N ILE A 85 -17.54 -8.71 4.01
CA ILE A 85 -17.23 -7.27 4.09
C ILE A 85 -18.49 -6.40 4.18
N SER A 86 -19.65 -7.01 4.46
CA SER A 86 -20.95 -6.33 4.46
C SER A 86 -21.16 -5.42 5.68
N GLY A 87 -20.46 -5.70 6.77
CA GLY A 87 -20.52 -4.96 8.03
C GLY A 87 -19.40 -3.93 8.21
N GLU A 88 -19.24 -3.48 9.46
CA GLU A 88 -18.12 -2.63 9.84
C GLU A 88 -16.80 -3.40 9.73
N ILE A 89 -15.72 -2.67 9.45
CA ILE A 89 -14.38 -3.20 9.19
C ILE A 89 -13.70 -3.81 10.43
N ASP A 90 -14.24 -3.58 11.61
CA ASP A 90 -13.88 -4.18 12.88
C ASP A 90 -15.11 -4.81 13.58
N GLY A 91 -16.22 -4.91 12.85
CA GLY A 91 -17.46 -5.54 13.30
C GLY A 91 -17.35 -7.06 13.42
N ASN A 92 -18.40 -7.69 13.94
CA ASN A 92 -18.43 -9.13 14.23
C ASN A 92 -18.19 -9.99 12.98
N GLU A 93 -18.72 -9.58 11.84
CA GLU A 93 -18.56 -10.19 10.52
C GLU A 93 -17.10 -10.24 10.12
N ARG A 94 -16.39 -9.10 10.29
CA ARG A 94 -14.98 -9.03 9.95
C ARG A 94 -14.14 -9.84 10.92
N GLN A 95 -14.38 -9.71 12.22
CA GLN A 95 -13.70 -10.49 13.26
C GLN A 95 -13.88 -12.00 13.07
N ASN A 96 -15.07 -12.46 12.65
CA ASN A 96 -15.35 -13.87 12.37
C ASN A 96 -14.45 -14.46 11.29
N VAL A 97 -14.13 -13.68 10.25
CA VAL A 97 -13.24 -14.15 9.18
C VAL A 97 -11.80 -14.20 9.64
N PHE A 98 -11.35 -13.19 10.36
CA PHE A 98 -10.02 -13.22 10.96
C PHE A 98 -9.85 -14.37 11.94
N ARG A 99 -10.88 -14.69 12.76
CA ARG A 99 -10.88 -15.91 13.59
C ARG A 99 -10.70 -17.20 12.78
N LYS A 100 -11.30 -17.29 11.58
CA LYS A 100 -11.13 -18.45 10.68
C LYS A 100 -9.73 -18.49 10.05
N VAL A 101 -9.22 -17.34 9.62
CA VAL A 101 -7.88 -17.22 9.01
C VAL A 101 -6.79 -17.50 10.03
N TRP A 102 -6.89 -16.93 11.23
CA TRP A 102 -5.92 -17.06 12.32
C TRP A 102 -6.06 -18.32 13.16
N GLY A 103 -7.21 -18.99 13.14
CA GLY A 103 -7.46 -20.20 13.94
C GLY A 103 -6.43 -21.31 13.70
N ARG A 104 -5.70 -21.27 12.58
CA ARG A 104 -4.61 -22.19 12.26
C ARG A 104 -3.24 -21.79 12.85
N PHE A 105 -3.09 -20.55 13.28
CA PHE A 105 -1.81 -19.94 13.70
C PHE A 105 -1.73 -19.68 15.21
N GLY A 106 -2.75 -20.03 15.99
CA GLY A 106 -2.69 -19.99 17.46
C GLY A 106 -2.75 -18.58 18.08
N PHE A 107 -3.25 -17.58 17.36
CA PHE A 107 -3.42 -16.22 17.88
C PHE A 107 -4.39 -16.21 19.07
N ASP A 108 -3.95 -15.66 20.20
CA ASP A 108 -4.81 -15.53 21.37
C ASP A 108 -5.81 -14.37 21.22
N ASN A 109 -6.83 -14.33 22.08
CA ASN A 109 -7.87 -13.30 21.99
C ASN A 109 -7.33 -11.87 22.22
N LYS A 110 -6.23 -11.70 22.97
CA LYS A 110 -5.66 -10.38 23.25
C LYS A 110 -4.92 -9.85 22.02
N GLU A 111 -4.16 -10.70 21.34
CA GLU A 111 -3.47 -10.35 20.10
C GLU A 111 -4.46 -9.96 19.00
N GLN A 112 -5.58 -10.68 18.90
CA GLN A 112 -6.66 -10.37 17.97
C GLN A 112 -7.30 -9.01 18.27
N GLU A 113 -7.63 -8.74 19.52
CA GLU A 113 -8.20 -7.45 19.94
C GLU A 113 -7.22 -6.30 19.68
N GLN A 114 -5.94 -6.49 20.02
CA GLN A 114 -4.91 -5.49 19.76
C GLN A 114 -4.78 -5.17 18.27
N PHE A 115 -4.84 -6.19 17.41
CA PHE A 115 -4.83 -5.99 15.95
C PHE A 115 -5.98 -5.07 15.50
N PHE A 116 -7.21 -5.34 15.92
CA PHE A 116 -8.36 -4.50 15.53
C PHE A 116 -8.27 -3.08 16.10
N GLN A 117 -7.72 -2.91 17.31
CA GLN A 117 -7.47 -1.59 17.87
C GLN A 117 -6.47 -0.79 17.04
N ASP A 118 -5.38 -1.42 16.59
CA ASP A 118 -4.36 -0.74 15.79
C ASP A 118 -4.87 -0.41 14.38
N GLN A 119 -5.68 -1.30 13.79
CA GLN A 119 -6.38 -1.02 12.55
C GLN A 119 -7.36 0.17 12.67
N ARG A 120 -8.10 0.27 13.78
CA ARG A 120 -8.99 1.40 14.05
C ARG A 120 -8.23 2.71 14.14
N LYS A 121 -7.08 2.72 14.84
CA LYS A 121 -6.20 3.90 14.91
C LYS A 121 -5.69 4.33 13.54
N ASP A 122 -5.29 3.39 12.69
CA ASP A 122 -4.82 3.68 11.33
C ASP A 122 -5.93 4.29 10.46
N MET A 123 -7.17 3.81 10.58
CA MET A 123 -8.33 4.42 9.92
C MET A 123 -8.69 5.80 10.46
N GLU A 124 -8.67 6.00 11.78
CA GLU A 124 -8.92 7.31 12.41
C GLU A 124 -7.87 8.33 11.98
N LYS A 125 -6.60 7.90 11.87
CA LYS A 125 -5.51 8.72 11.34
C LYS A 125 -5.76 9.09 9.86
N LEU A 126 -6.21 8.14 9.04
CA LEU A 126 -6.57 8.40 7.64
C LEU A 126 -7.70 9.43 7.52
N LEU A 127 -8.78 9.26 8.29
CA LEU A 127 -9.91 10.19 8.31
C LEU A 127 -9.51 11.58 8.79
N SER A 128 -8.66 11.67 9.82
CA SER A 128 -8.18 12.95 10.34
C SER A 128 -7.33 13.67 9.30
N ALA A 129 -6.36 12.98 8.71
CA ALA A 129 -5.52 13.54 7.65
C ALA A 129 -6.35 14.08 6.47
N ALA A 130 -7.38 13.32 6.04
CA ALA A 130 -8.26 13.74 4.97
C ALA A 130 -9.05 15.02 5.31
N LYS A 131 -9.55 15.15 6.55
CA LYS A 131 -10.29 16.33 7.02
C LYS A 131 -9.39 17.55 7.21
N ASP A 132 -8.15 17.32 7.63
CA ASP A 132 -7.15 18.37 7.87
C ASP A 132 -6.46 18.84 6.57
N GLY A 133 -6.83 18.26 5.43
CA GLY A 133 -6.27 18.61 4.12
C GLY A 133 -4.84 18.11 3.90
N ILE A 134 -4.36 17.18 4.73
CA ILE A 134 -3.05 16.55 4.54
C ILE A 134 -3.12 15.68 3.27
N PRO A 135 -2.19 15.85 2.30
CA PRO A 135 -2.13 15.00 1.12
C PRO A 135 -1.99 13.51 1.47
N ILE A 136 -2.71 12.67 0.74
CA ILE A 136 -2.74 11.22 0.93
C ILE A 136 -2.16 10.55 -0.31
N ARG A 137 -1.10 9.76 -0.15
CA ARG A 137 -0.53 8.93 -1.22
C ARG A 137 -0.87 7.46 -0.97
N ILE A 138 -1.53 6.84 -1.94
CA ILE A 138 -1.91 5.43 -1.89
C ILE A 138 -0.94 4.59 -2.73
N TRP A 139 -0.33 3.58 -2.11
CA TRP A 139 0.50 2.59 -2.80
C TRP A 139 -0.35 1.39 -3.20
N LYS A 140 -0.64 1.28 -4.49
CA LYS A 140 -1.63 0.31 -5.01
C LYS A 140 -1.01 -0.68 -5.98
N SER A 141 -1.24 -1.96 -5.77
CA SER A 141 -0.80 -3.05 -6.65
C SER A 141 -1.98 -3.69 -7.39
N SER A 142 -1.71 -4.77 -8.13
CA SER A 142 -2.73 -5.62 -8.76
C SER A 142 -3.16 -6.80 -7.87
N ALA A 143 -2.61 -6.93 -6.66
CA ALA A 143 -3.04 -7.95 -5.71
C ALA A 143 -4.49 -7.70 -5.24
N PRO A 144 -5.33 -8.75 -5.06
CA PRO A 144 -6.72 -8.57 -4.67
C PRO A 144 -6.91 -7.77 -3.37
N TYR A 145 -6.12 -8.04 -2.32
CA TYR A 145 -6.18 -7.28 -1.06
C TYR A 145 -5.91 -5.78 -1.27
N SER A 146 -4.95 -5.42 -2.13
CA SER A 146 -4.60 -4.03 -2.44
C SER A 146 -5.70 -3.34 -3.24
N ALA A 147 -6.28 -4.04 -4.21
CA ALA A 147 -7.40 -3.51 -4.99
C ALA A 147 -8.65 -3.27 -4.11
N CYS A 148 -9.00 -4.24 -3.27
CA CYS A 148 -10.13 -4.11 -2.35
C CYS A 148 -9.89 -2.99 -1.31
N GLY A 149 -8.68 -2.91 -0.75
CA GLY A 149 -8.28 -1.83 0.14
C GLY A 149 -8.38 -0.45 -0.50
N PHE A 150 -7.94 -0.30 -1.75
CA PHE A 150 -8.08 0.96 -2.48
C PHE A 150 -9.54 1.36 -2.69
N TYR A 151 -10.40 0.39 -3.02
CA TYR A 151 -11.84 0.64 -3.18
C TYR A 151 -12.46 1.10 -1.86
N TYR A 152 -12.09 0.44 -0.77
CA TYR A 152 -12.55 0.79 0.58
C TYR A 152 -12.09 2.19 1.02
N VAL A 153 -10.82 2.56 0.81
CA VAL A 153 -10.32 3.91 1.13
C VAL A 153 -11.10 4.99 0.37
N CYS A 154 -11.36 4.79 -0.92
CA CYS A 154 -12.16 5.73 -1.70
C CYS A 154 -13.61 5.81 -1.21
N HIS A 155 -14.17 4.69 -0.73
CA HIS A 155 -15.49 4.67 -0.11
C HIS A 155 -15.52 5.44 1.22
N LEU A 156 -14.56 5.18 2.10
CA LEU A 156 -14.42 5.86 3.39
C LEU A 156 -14.30 7.38 3.22
N LEU A 157 -13.55 7.82 2.19
CA LEU A 157 -13.28 9.22 1.90
C LEU A 157 -14.21 9.83 0.83
N ARG A 158 -15.28 9.13 0.45
CA ARG A 158 -16.14 9.52 -0.69
C ARG A 158 -16.67 10.95 -0.58
N ASN A 159 -17.08 11.33 0.62
CA ASN A 159 -17.75 12.61 0.92
C ASN A 159 -16.81 13.66 1.53
N ILE A 160 -15.51 13.38 1.63
CA ILE A 160 -14.51 14.31 2.13
C ILE A 160 -13.77 14.89 0.92
N ASP A 161 -13.68 16.21 0.81
CA ASP A 161 -12.83 16.83 -0.19
C ASP A 161 -11.38 16.79 0.30
N CYS A 162 -10.55 15.97 -0.35
CA CYS A 162 -9.19 15.70 0.08
C CYS A 162 -8.29 15.39 -1.13
N ASN A 163 -7.01 15.72 -0.98
CA ASN A 163 -6.00 15.47 -2.00
C ASN A 163 -5.50 14.02 -1.92
N ILE A 164 -5.86 13.20 -2.91
CA ILE A 164 -5.43 11.80 -3.02
C ILE A 164 -4.61 11.61 -4.29
N SER A 165 -3.38 11.13 -4.15
CA SER A 165 -2.56 10.62 -5.24
C SER A 165 -2.39 9.11 -5.12
N VAL A 166 -2.15 8.44 -6.24
CA VAL A 166 -2.00 6.99 -6.31
C VAL A 166 -0.71 6.63 -7.05
N VAL A 167 0.17 5.90 -6.39
CA VAL A 167 1.31 5.23 -7.02
C VAL A 167 0.87 3.81 -7.36
N SER A 168 0.67 3.55 -8.64
CA SER A 168 0.30 2.22 -9.14
C SER A 168 1.56 1.43 -9.50
N LEU A 169 1.67 0.22 -8.97
CA LEU A 169 2.72 -0.72 -9.37
C LEU A 169 2.53 -1.06 -10.87
N PRO A 170 3.55 -0.86 -11.71
CA PRO A 170 3.45 -1.19 -13.13
C PRO A 170 3.44 -2.71 -13.32
N GLU A 171 2.87 -3.16 -14.45
CA GLU A 171 2.86 -4.57 -14.82
C GLU A 171 4.28 -5.12 -15.03
N TYR A 172 5.13 -4.32 -15.67
CA TYR A 172 6.54 -4.60 -15.87
C TYR A 172 7.36 -3.35 -15.54
N TYR A 173 8.49 -3.55 -14.88
CA TYR A 173 9.44 -2.50 -14.53
C TYR A 173 10.79 -2.78 -15.20
N PRO A 174 11.33 -1.86 -16.02
CA PRO A 174 12.62 -2.06 -16.67
C PRO A 174 13.76 -1.92 -15.65
N ILE A 175 14.57 -2.97 -15.54
CA ILE A 175 15.77 -2.99 -14.70
C ILE A 175 17.01 -2.64 -15.55
N SER A 176 17.02 -3.04 -16.82
CA SER A 176 18.05 -2.68 -17.79
C SER A 176 17.47 -2.62 -19.21
N GLU A 177 18.28 -2.28 -20.22
CA GLU A 177 17.82 -2.18 -21.61
C GLU A 177 17.08 -3.43 -22.14
N ASN A 178 17.43 -4.62 -21.63
CA ASN A 178 16.87 -5.89 -22.07
C ASN A 178 16.26 -6.73 -20.93
N GLU A 179 16.10 -6.16 -19.74
CA GLU A 179 15.62 -6.88 -18.56
C GLU A 179 14.46 -6.13 -17.89
N THR A 180 13.38 -6.86 -17.67
CA THR A 180 12.20 -6.38 -16.96
C THR A 180 11.86 -7.31 -15.82
N VAL A 181 11.38 -6.76 -14.72
CA VAL A 181 10.78 -7.51 -13.62
C VAL A 181 9.28 -7.27 -13.56
N GLU A 182 8.54 -8.30 -13.15
CA GLU A 182 7.13 -8.19 -12.80
C GLU A 182 7.03 -8.32 -11.28
N TYR A 183 6.36 -7.34 -10.64
CA TYR A 183 6.07 -7.35 -9.22
C TYR A 183 4.57 -7.60 -9.02
N SER A 184 4.23 -8.58 -8.17
CA SER A 184 2.84 -8.89 -7.83
C SER A 184 2.28 -7.90 -6.81
N HIS A 185 3.12 -7.37 -5.92
CA HIS A 185 2.76 -6.41 -4.89
C HIS A 185 3.97 -5.64 -4.34
N TRP A 186 3.73 -4.59 -3.54
CA TRP A 186 4.81 -3.75 -3.01
C TRP A 186 5.73 -4.50 -2.04
N GLY A 187 5.26 -5.60 -1.46
CA GLY A 187 6.07 -6.51 -0.63
C GLY A 187 7.25 -7.17 -1.34
N GLU A 188 7.30 -7.14 -2.68
CA GLU A 188 8.42 -7.70 -3.47
C GLU A 188 9.45 -6.63 -3.89
N VAL A 189 9.16 -5.35 -3.61
CA VAL A 189 10.02 -4.23 -3.98
C VAL A 189 10.96 -3.91 -2.82
N ASP A 190 12.27 -3.82 -3.10
CA ASP A 190 13.25 -3.44 -2.10
C ASP A 190 12.99 -2.02 -1.57
N ALA A 191 13.13 -1.81 -0.27
CA ALA A 191 12.88 -0.52 0.39
C ALA A 191 13.67 0.65 -0.26
N GLY A 192 14.92 0.40 -0.68
CA GLY A 192 15.78 1.40 -1.36
C GLY A 192 15.33 1.78 -2.77
N LYS A 193 14.39 1.05 -3.38
CA LYS A 193 13.90 1.24 -4.76
C LYS A 193 12.53 1.92 -4.85
N PHE A 194 11.80 2.08 -3.75
CA PHE A 194 10.46 2.69 -3.77
C PHE A 194 10.42 4.09 -4.41
N TYR A 195 11.47 4.90 -4.22
CA TYR A 195 11.55 6.24 -4.79
C TYR A 195 11.46 6.23 -6.33
N GLN A 196 11.87 5.13 -6.98
CA GLN A 196 11.86 4.98 -8.44
C GLN A 196 10.45 4.90 -9.02
N PHE A 197 9.45 4.62 -8.17
CA PHE A 197 8.05 4.51 -8.58
C PHE A 197 7.27 5.81 -8.40
N LEU A 198 7.83 6.82 -7.74
CA LEU A 198 7.20 8.13 -7.59
C LEU A 198 6.80 8.80 -8.92
N PRO A 199 7.55 8.65 -10.03
CA PRO A 199 7.11 9.15 -11.34
C PRO A 199 5.79 8.53 -11.85
N PHE A 200 5.34 7.40 -11.31
CA PHE A 200 4.05 6.79 -11.64
C PHE A 200 2.89 7.32 -10.78
N GLU A 201 3.16 8.24 -9.85
CA GLU A 201 2.16 8.90 -9.02
C GLU A 201 1.19 9.69 -9.89
N LYS A 202 -0.11 9.47 -9.69
CA LYS A 202 -1.17 10.20 -10.39
C LYS A 202 -2.18 10.75 -9.40
N GLN A 203 -2.53 12.01 -9.58
CA GLN A 203 -3.61 12.65 -8.85
C GLN A 203 -4.94 11.96 -9.16
N LEU A 204 -5.69 11.59 -8.13
CA LEU A 204 -7.03 11.04 -8.27
C LEU A 204 -8.04 12.20 -8.36
N THR A 205 -8.85 12.20 -9.40
CA THR A 205 -9.95 13.16 -9.53
C THR A 205 -11.13 12.78 -8.63
N ASN A 206 -11.97 13.76 -8.29
CA ASN A 206 -13.19 13.52 -7.53
C ASN A 206 -14.17 12.57 -8.24
N ILE A 207 -14.19 12.55 -9.57
CA ILE A 207 -15.01 11.62 -10.37
C ILE A 207 -14.46 10.20 -10.23
N GLU A 208 -13.14 10.01 -10.40
CA GLU A 208 -12.51 8.69 -10.24
C GLU A 208 -12.71 8.15 -8.83
N LYS A 209 -12.53 8.97 -7.78
CA LYS A 209 -12.78 8.58 -6.38
C LYS A 209 -14.20 8.04 -6.19
N ARG A 210 -15.21 8.68 -6.78
CA ARG A 210 -16.61 8.21 -6.73
C ARG A 210 -16.80 6.89 -7.46
N ILE A 211 -16.29 6.77 -8.69
CA ILE A 211 -16.37 5.52 -9.47
C ILE A 211 -15.72 4.36 -8.70
N ILE A 212 -14.56 4.58 -8.10
CA ILE A 212 -13.85 3.57 -7.33
C ILE A 212 -14.61 3.21 -6.05
N SER A 213 -15.18 4.19 -5.36
CA SER A 213 -16.05 3.96 -4.23
C SER A 213 -17.32 3.18 -4.60
N ASP A 214 -17.87 3.34 -5.81
CA ASP A 214 -19.04 2.56 -6.26
C ASP A 214 -18.65 1.08 -6.47
N ARG A 215 -17.40 0.80 -6.85
CA ARG A 215 -16.89 -0.59 -6.92
C ARG A 215 -16.86 -1.26 -5.56
N TRP A 216 -16.50 -0.53 -4.50
CA TRP A 216 -16.59 -1.06 -3.14
C TRP A 216 -18.03 -1.45 -2.79
N HIS A 217 -19.01 -0.62 -3.15
CA HIS A 217 -20.41 -0.92 -2.93
C HIS A 217 -20.82 -2.23 -3.61
N GLY A 218 -20.45 -2.43 -4.87
CA GLY A 218 -20.70 -3.69 -5.58
C GLY A 218 -20.05 -4.91 -4.92
N LEU A 219 -18.84 -4.77 -4.36
CA LEU A 219 -18.18 -5.85 -3.62
C LEU A 219 -18.92 -6.19 -2.30
N MET A 220 -19.49 -5.19 -1.63
CA MET A 220 -20.29 -5.39 -0.42
C MET A 220 -21.64 -6.04 -0.73
N GLU A 221 -22.33 -5.62 -1.79
CA GLU A 221 -23.59 -6.22 -2.23
C GLU A 221 -23.41 -7.69 -2.61
N GLU A 222 -22.34 -8.01 -3.32
CA GLU A 222 -22.04 -9.38 -3.73
C GLU A 222 -21.55 -10.25 -2.56
N ASN A 223 -20.75 -9.66 -1.67
CA ASN A 223 -20.19 -10.29 -0.48
C ASN A 223 -19.55 -11.69 -0.69
N ALA A 224 -18.87 -11.89 -1.82
CA ALA A 224 -18.25 -13.17 -2.15
C ALA A 224 -17.23 -13.63 -1.09
N PRO A 225 -17.10 -14.96 -0.84
CA PRO A 225 -16.16 -15.49 0.16
C PRO A 225 -14.69 -15.29 -0.24
N LEU A 226 -14.41 -15.13 -1.52
CA LEU A 226 -13.08 -14.84 -2.06
C LEU A 226 -13.21 -13.93 -3.28
N ARG A 227 -12.40 -12.87 -3.30
CA ARG A 227 -12.31 -11.90 -4.38
C ARG A 227 -10.95 -12.03 -5.03
N ALA A 228 -10.93 -12.24 -6.34
CA ALA A 228 -9.70 -12.39 -7.12
C ALA A 228 -9.69 -11.41 -8.30
N ILE A 229 -8.58 -11.29 -9.01
CA ILE A 229 -8.53 -10.55 -10.27
C ILE A 229 -8.28 -11.59 -11.38
N ILE A 230 -9.34 -11.94 -12.09
CA ILE A 230 -9.31 -12.84 -13.26
C ILE A 230 -9.30 -11.93 -14.49
N ASN A 231 -8.30 -12.13 -15.34
CA ASN A 231 -7.88 -11.31 -16.50
C ASN A 231 -6.80 -10.27 -16.18
N ARG A 232 -5.52 -10.67 -16.36
CA ARG A 232 -4.40 -9.71 -16.55
C ARG A 232 -4.42 -9.05 -17.94
N CYS A 233 -5.35 -9.41 -18.83
CA CYS A 233 -5.40 -8.87 -20.19
C CYS A 233 -6.48 -7.80 -20.39
N LYS A 234 -5.99 -6.56 -20.53
CA LYS A 234 -6.50 -5.39 -21.27
C LYS A 234 -7.81 -4.72 -20.82
N LYS A 235 -7.63 -3.44 -20.46
CA LYS A 235 -8.59 -2.33 -20.33
C LYS A 235 -9.46 -2.23 -19.08
N TYR A 236 -9.74 -3.30 -18.35
CA TYR A 236 -10.47 -3.21 -17.08
C TYR A 236 -9.97 -4.27 -16.09
N ASN A 237 -9.19 -3.85 -15.08
CA ASN A 237 -8.91 -4.70 -13.92
C ASN A 237 -10.23 -4.84 -13.14
N LYS A 238 -10.99 -5.90 -13.44
CA LYS A 238 -12.20 -6.27 -12.71
C LYS A 238 -11.80 -7.27 -11.63
N VAL A 239 -12.17 -6.99 -10.39
CA VAL A 239 -12.17 -8.00 -9.33
C VAL A 239 -13.36 -8.92 -9.64
N VAL A 240 -13.11 -10.21 -9.74
CA VAL A 240 -14.02 -11.25 -10.19
C VAL A 240 -13.83 -12.46 -9.26
N ASN A 241 -14.95 -13.08 -8.93
CA ASN A 241 -15.01 -14.02 -7.82
C ASN A 241 -14.82 -15.46 -8.31
N PHE A 242 -14.26 -16.29 -7.43
CA PHE A 242 -14.32 -17.73 -7.58
C PHE A 242 -15.41 -18.23 -6.64
N CYS A 243 -16.48 -18.79 -7.21
CA CYS A 243 -17.50 -19.51 -6.46
C CYS A 243 -17.07 -20.97 -6.36
N ASP A 244 -17.04 -21.53 -5.16
CA ASP A 244 -16.94 -22.98 -4.97
C ASP A 244 -18.16 -23.65 -5.59
N THR A 245 -17.99 -24.31 -6.75
CA THR A 245 -18.90 -25.37 -7.16
C THR A 245 -18.58 -26.60 -6.33
N ALA A 246 -19.16 -26.69 -5.14
CA ALA A 246 -19.30 -27.94 -4.41
C ALA A 246 -20.74 -28.03 -3.91
N HIS A 247 -21.55 -28.79 -4.66
CA HIS A 247 -22.81 -29.35 -4.17
C HIS A 247 -22.53 -30.51 -3.22
#